data_AF-U5FAI7-F1
#
_entry.id   AF-U5FAI7-F1
#
_cell.length_a   1.000
_cell.length_b   1.000
_cell.length_c   1.000
_cell.angle_alpha   90.00
_cell.angle_beta   90.00
_cell.angle_gamma   90.00
#
_symmetry.space_group_name_H-M   'P 1'
#
loop_
_entity.id
_entity.type
_entity.pdbx_description
1 polymer ?
#
loop_
_entity_poly.entity_id
_entity_poly.type
_entity_poly.pdbx_seq_one_letter_code
_entity_poly.pdbx_strand_id
1 'polypeptide(L)'
;MSIISYVVIILLFAAAIAFMIYKQNSVGRLNKAIQGKDYAKVIELCEKDAYQKAVGKFNCELYRLKAIYRSRPEAERQKALEEALAKDYTMENKEEILDLYFHIYLQNQNRAYCDKLMEIIDTIDDETFKMYQHWSYEVVFNKRTDLIKEMDDAIEDKRMKGFGLGVSAYMIGLSYYYLENWESSRSYFYSSISCFHPGNIYVELAKKYVNELNEKLGSDITI
;
A
#
# COMPACT_ATOMS: atom_id res chain seq x y z
N MET A 1 6.88 -7.07 -49.39
CA MET A 1 5.62 -7.01 -48.59
C MET A 1 4.47 -6.60 -49.51
N SER A 2 3.29 -7.21 -49.37
CA SER A 2 2.11 -6.88 -50.20
C SER A 2 1.40 -5.63 -49.68
N ILE A 3 0.68 -4.91 -50.55
CA ILE A 3 -0.22 -3.79 -50.16
C ILE A 3 -1.21 -4.24 -49.08
N ILE A 4 -1.69 -5.48 -49.17
CA ILE A 4 -2.58 -6.09 -48.16
C ILE A 4 -1.88 -6.17 -46.80
N SER A 5 -0.59 -6.53 -46.77
CA SER A 5 0.20 -6.56 -45.53
C SER A 5 0.31 -5.18 -44.88
N TYR A 6 0.51 -4.12 -45.67
CA TYR A 6 0.55 -2.75 -45.16
C TYR A 6 -0.80 -2.30 -44.59
N VAL A 7 -1.91 -2.61 -45.28
CA VAL A 7 -3.27 -2.27 -44.79
C VAL A 7 -3.57 -2.98 -43.47
N VAL A 8 -3.24 -4.26 -43.34
CA VAL A 8 -3.43 -5.02 -42.09
C VAL A 8 -2.61 -4.41 -40.94
N ILE A 9 -1.34 -4.06 -41.19
CA ILE A 9 -0.48 -3.44 -40.18
C ILE A 9 -1.07 -2.09 -39.72
N ILE A 10 -1.53 -1.25 -40.65
CA ILE A 10 -2.12 0.06 -40.32
C ILE A 10 -3.40 -0.11 -39.49
N LEU A 11 -4.26 -1.07 -39.84
CA LEU A 11 -5.50 -1.33 -39.08
C LEU A 11 -5.20 -1.83 -37.65
N LEU A 12 -4.22 -2.73 -37.49
CA LEU A 12 -3.80 -3.19 -36.17
C LEU A 12 -3.22 -2.04 -35.34
N PHE A 13 -2.42 -1.17 -35.96
CA PHE A 13 -1.86 0.00 -35.28
C PHE A 13 -2.95 1.00 -34.86
N ALA A 14 -3.92 1.27 -35.74
CA ALA A 14 -5.07 2.13 -35.42
C ALA A 14 -5.92 1.55 -34.27
N ALA A 15 -6.17 0.24 -34.28
CA ALA A 15 -6.87 -0.45 -33.21
C ALA A 15 -6.12 -0.36 -31.87
N ALA A 16 -4.79 -0.54 -31.88
CA ALA A 16 -3.95 -0.39 -30.70
C ALA A 16 -4.00 1.03 -30.12
N ILE A 17 -3.92 2.06 -30.97
CA ILE A 17 -4.05 3.46 -30.55
C ILE A 17 -5.44 3.72 -29.94
N ALA A 18 -6.50 3.27 -30.61
CA ALA A 18 -7.86 3.44 -30.10
C ALA A 18 -8.03 2.77 -28.73
N PHE A 19 -7.45 1.57 -28.54
CA PHE A 19 -7.46 0.88 -27.26
C PHE A 19 -6.68 1.64 -26.17
N MET A 20 -5.50 2.20 -26.49
CA MET A 20 -4.72 3.00 -25.54
C MET A 20 -5.47 4.27 -25.11
N ILE A 21 -6.11 4.97 -26.04
CA ILE A 21 -6.96 6.14 -25.75
C ILE A 21 -8.13 5.73 -24.83
N TYR A 22 -8.78 4.60 -25.13
CA TYR A 22 -9.88 4.08 -24.31
C TYR A 22 -9.42 3.73 -22.89
N LYS A 23 -8.27 3.07 -22.75
CA LYS A 23 -7.64 2.78 -21.45
C LYS A 23 -7.35 4.04 -20.66
N GLN A 24 -6.70 5.03 -21.28
CA GLN A 24 -6.37 6.30 -20.61
C GLN A 24 -7.62 7.06 -20.16
N ASN A 25 -8.65 7.09 -20.99
CA ASN A 25 -9.94 7.71 -20.64
C ASN A 25 -10.64 6.96 -19.50
N SER A 26 -10.59 5.64 -19.48
CA SER A 26 -11.19 4.81 -18.43
C SER A 26 -10.51 5.05 -17.07
N VAL A 27 -9.18 5.06 -17.03
CA VAL A 27 -8.40 5.42 -15.83
C VAL A 27 -8.68 6.87 -15.39
N GLY A 28 -8.71 7.81 -16.35
CA GLY A 28 -9.02 9.21 -16.07
C GLY A 28 -10.40 9.41 -15.45
N ARG A 29 -11.40 8.64 -15.89
CA ARG A 29 -12.76 8.67 -15.31
C ARG A 29 -12.80 8.12 -13.88
N LEU A 30 -12.09 7.02 -13.60
CA LEU A 30 -11.96 6.47 -12.24
C LEU A 30 -11.28 7.47 -11.30
N ASN A 31 -10.19 8.09 -11.74
CA ASN A 31 -9.47 9.10 -10.95
C ASN A 31 -10.34 10.33 -10.66
N LYS A 32 -11.07 10.85 -11.65
CA LYS A 32 -12.02 11.95 -11.44
C LYS A 32 -13.13 11.58 -10.47
N ALA A 33 -13.66 10.37 -10.54
CA ALA A 33 -14.69 9.89 -9.61
C ALA A 33 -14.14 9.78 -8.18
N ILE A 34 -12.92 9.23 -7.99
CA ILE A 34 -12.24 9.21 -6.69
C ILE A 34 -12.02 10.62 -6.13
N GLN A 35 -11.53 11.57 -6.95
CA GLN A 35 -11.32 12.96 -6.54
C GLN A 35 -12.63 13.65 -6.15
N GLY A 36 -13.70 13.38 -6.90
CA GLY A 36 -15.05 13.86 -6.61
C GLY A 36 -15.78 13.11 -5.49
N LYS A 37 -15.12 12.14 -4.83
CA LYS A 37 -15.69 11.25 -3.80
C LYS A 37 -16.92 10.45 -4.27
N ASP A 38 -17.06 10.26 -5.58
CA ASP A 38 -18.11 9.46 -6.21
C ASP A 38 -17.74 7.97 -6.18
N TYR A 39 -17.70 7.42 -4.97
CA TYR A 39 -17.25 6.05 -4.73
C TYR A 39 -18.20 5.00 -5.29
N ALA A 40 -19.51 5.30 -5.36
CA ALA A 40 -20.50 4.41 -5.97
C ALA A 40 -20.20 4.20 -7.46
N LYS A 41 -19.90 5.27 -8.19
CA LYS A 41 -19.51 5.19 -9.60
C LYS A 41 -18.21 4.45 -9.82
N VAL A 42 -17.22 4.59 -8.93
CA VAL A 42 -15.97 3.82 -9.03
C VAL A 42 -16.27 2.32 -8.95
N ILE A 43 -17.07 1.90 -7.98
CA ILE A 43 -17.47 0.49 -7.80
C ILE A 43 -18.22 0.00 -9.05
N GLU A 44 -19.23 0.74 -9.50
CA GLU A 44 -20.04 0.38 -10.68
C GLU A 44 -19.18 0.24 -11.96
N LEU A 45 -18.21 1.14 -12.17
CA LEU A 45 -17.36 1.08 -13.35
C LEU A 45 -16.40 -0.12 -13.29
N CYS A 46 -15.80 -0.42 -12.13
CA CYS A 46 -14.86 -1.53 -11.97
C CYS A 46 -15.52 -2.91 -12.10
N GLU A 47 -16.84 -3.01 -11.94
CA GLU A 47 -17.60 -4.25 -12.15
C GLU A 47 -17.91 -4.55 -13.63
N LYS A 48 -17.74 -3.57 -14.53
CA LYS A 48 -18.02 -3.76 -15.97
C LYS A 48 -16.86 -4.45 -16.68
N ASP A 49 -17.16 -5.52 -17.43
CA ASP A 49 -16.19 -6.25 -18.26
C ASP A 49 -15.35 -5.35 -19.16
N ALA A 50 -15.97 -4.35 -19.79
CA ALA A 50 -15.27 -3.41 -20.67
C ALA A 50 -14.20 -2.60 -19.92
N TYR A 51 -14.49 -2.19 -18.68
CA TYR A 51 -13.53 -1.49 -17.83
C TYR A 51 -12.44 -2.44 -17.34
N GLN A 52 -12.80 -3.65 -16.91
CA GLN A 52 -11.81 -4.64 -16.50
C GLN A 52 -10.84 -5.02 -17.63
N LYS A 53 -11.32 -5.09 -18.88
CA LYS A 53 -10.47 -5.31 -20.06
C LYS A 53 -9.55 -4.12 -20.37
N ALA A 54 -10.04 -2.89 -20.19
CA ALA A 54 -9.27 -1.69 -20.49
C ALA A 54 -8.24 -1.33 -19.40
N VAL A 55 -8.66 -1.38 -18.13
CA VAL A 55 -7.89 -0.96 -16.96
C VAL A 55 -7.07 -2.13 -16.39
N GLY A 56 -7.56 -3.35 -16.53
CA GLY A 56 -7.02 -4.56 -15.91
C GLY A 56 -7.86 -4.98 -14.70
N LYS A 57 -8.14 -6.28 -14.58
CA LYS A 57 -8.98 -6.84 -13.49
C LYS A 57 -8.45 -6.46 -12.10
N PHE A 58 -7.15 -6.64 -11.87
CA PHE A 58 -6.52 -6.33 -10.60
C PHE A 58 -6.53 -4.82 -10.29
N ASN A 59 -6.19 -3.97 -11.28
CA ASN A 59 -6.28 -2.52 -11.11
C ASN A 59 -7.71 -2.07 -10.77
N CYS A 60 -8.73 -2.63 -11.44
CA CYS A 60 -10.14 -2.40 -11.09
C CYS A 60 -10.44 -2.81 -9.65
N GLU A 61 -9.88 -3.92 -9.17
CA GLU A 61 -10.02 -4.36 -7.77
C GLU A 61 -9.39 -3.35 -6.80
N LEU A 62 -8.19 -2.84 -7.08
CA LEU A 62 -7.55 -1.81 -6.25
C LEU A 62 -8.41 -0.53 -6.17
N TYR A 63 -8.97 -0.08 -7.29
CA TYR A 63 -9.91 1.05 -7.30
C TYR A 63 -11.19 0.76 -6.51
N ARG A 64 -11.75 -0.45 -6.65
CA ARG A 64 -12.95 -0.88 -5.93
C ARG A 64 -12.70 -0.94 -4.43
N LEU A 65 -11.62 -1.60 -3.98
CA LEU A 65 -11.24 -1.64 -2.57
C LEU A 65 -11.02 -0.22 -2.03
N LYS A 66 -10.30 0.64 -2.76
CA LYS A 66 -10.10 2.04 -2.35
C LYS A 66 -11.43 2.78 -2.16
N ALA A 67 -12.39 2.60 -3.06
CA ALA A 67 -13.72 3.22 -2.96
C ALA A 67 -14.51 2.66 -1.77
N ILE A 68 -14.50 1.34 -1.57
CA ILE A 68 -15.16 0.68 -0.44
C ILE A 68 -14.59 1.17 0.89
N TYR A 69 -13.26 1.23 1.02
CA TYR A 69 -12.61 1.67 2.25
C TYR A 69 -12.89 3.12 2.63
N ARG A 70 -13.26 3.96 1.66
CA ARG A 70 -13.59 5.38 1.84
C ARG A 70 -15.08 5.65 2.02
N SER A 71 -15.95 4.67 1.80
CA SER A 71 -17.40 4.91 1.74
C SER A 71 -18.25 3.92 2.54
N ARG A 72 -17.72 2.76 2.91
CA ARG A 72 -18.48 1.67 3.52
C ARG A 72 -18.13 1.43 4.99
N PRO A 73 -19.08 0.95 5.81
CA PRO A 73 -18.83 0.50 7.17
C PRO A 73 -17.78 -0.62 7.23
N GLU A 74 -17.17 -0.79 8.40
CA GLU A 74 -16.04 -1.73 8.57
C GLU A 74 -16.34 -3.17 8.14
N ALA A 75 -17.50 -3.72 8.52
CA ALA A 75 -17.87 -5.08 8.16
C ALA A 75 -17.89 -5.29 6.62
N GLU A 76 -18.35 -4.30 5.85
CA GLU A 76 -18.31 -4.35 4.40
C GLU A 76 -16.89 -4.21 3.85
N ARG A 77 -16.02 -3.43 4.50
CA ARG A 77 -14.59 -3.29 4.11
C ARG A 77 -13.82 -4.60 4.30
N GLN A 78 -14.02 -5.26 5.44
CA GLN A 78 -13.39 -6.54 5.76
C GLN A 78 -13.85 -7.62 4.78
N LYS A 79 -15.17 -7.73 4.57
CA LYS A 79 -15.72 -8.66 3.57
C LYS A 79 -15.15 -8.44 2.17
N ALA A 80 -15.06 -7.19 1.73
CA ALA A 80 -14.52 -6.88 0.41
C ALA A 80 -13.04 -7.24 0.28
N LEU A 81 -12.25 -7.07 1.35
CA LEU A 81 -10.84 -7.47 1.37
C LEU A 81 -10.68 -8.98 1.33
N GLU A 82 -11.46 -9.72 2.13
CA GLU A 82 -11.48 -11.18 2.11
C GLU A 82 -11.85 -11.73 0.73
N GLU A 83 -12.90 -11.15 0.11
CA GLU A 83 -13.29 -11.47 -1.28
C GLU A 83 -12.16 -11.20 -2.28
N ALA A 84 -11.38 -10.12 -2.09
CA ALA A 84 -10.28 -9.78 -2.98
C ALA A 84 -9.10 -10.76 -2.82
N LEU A 85 -8.75 -11.14 -1.59
CA LEU A 85 -7.65 -12.05 -1.28
C LEU A 85 -7.98 -13.51 -1.67
N ALA A 86 -9.26 -13.87 -1.70
CA ALA A 86 -9.73 -15.18 -2.16
C ALA A 86 -9.72 -15.35 -3.69
N LYS A 87 -9.58 -14.27 -4.47
CA LYS A 87 -9.49 -14.34 -5.93
C LYS A 87 -8.17 -14.96 -6.38
N ASP A 88 -8.20 -15.53 -7.59
CA ASP A 88 -7.03 -16.09 -8.27
C ASP A 88 -6.13 -14.97 -8.84
N TYR A 89 -5.54 -14.21 -7.91
CA TYR A 89 -4.48 -13.25 -8.20
C TYR A 89 -3.12 -13.87 -7.86
N THR A 90 -2.07 -13.39 -8.54
CA THR A 90 -0.69 -13.73 -8.22
C THR A 90 -0.36 -13.36 -6.76
N MET A 91 0.66 -14.00 -6.18
CA MET A 91 1.10 -13.66 -4.82
C MET A 91 1.53 -12.20 -4.71
N GLU A 92 2.28 -11.67 -5.68
CA GLU A 92 2.65 -10.24 -5.77
C GLU A 92 1.43 -9.30 -5.68
N ASN A 93 0.33 -9.63 -6.36
CA ASN A 93 -0.90 -8.85 -6.28
C ASN A 93 -1.57 -8.92 -4.90
N LYS A 94 -1.46 -10.06 -4.22
CA LYS A 94 -1.97 -10.22 -2.84
C LYS A 94 -1.10 -9.45 -1.84
N GLU A 95 0.22 -9.48 -2.03
CA GLU A 95 1.18 -8.67 -1.28
C GLU A 95 0.86 -7.17 -1.41
N GLU A 96 0.62 -6.67 -2.62
CA GLU A 96 0.24 -5.25 -2.83
C GLU A 96 -1.06 -4.88 -2.11
N ILE A 97 -2.05 -5.78 -2.08
CA ILE A 97 -3.29 -5.59 -1.30
C ILE A 97 -2.95 -5.53 0.20
N LEU A 98 -2.14 -6.46 0.70
CA LEU A 98 -1.82 -6.57 2.12
C LEU A 98 -0.94 -5.41 2.61
N ASP A 99 0.05 -4.96 1.84
CA ASP A 99 0.86 -3.78 2.10
C ASP A 99 0.04 -2.52 2.36
N LEU A 100 -1.14 -2.42 1.74
CA LEU A 100 -2.03 -1.31 2.00
C LEU A 100 -2.96 -1.58 3.19
N TYR A 101 -3.71 -2.69 3.13
CA TYR A 101 -4.86 -2.87 4.01
C TYR A 101 -4.50 -3.47 5.37
N PHE A 102 -3.48 -4.33 5.46
CA PHE A 102 -2.98 -4.79 6.75
C PHE A 102 -2.52 -3.60 7.60
N HIS A 103 -1.72 -2.71 7.01
CA HIS A 103 -1.22 -1.53 7.68
C HIS A 103 -2.33 -0.53 8.06
N ILE A 104 -3.43 -0.44 7.30
CA ILE A 104 -4.61 0.35 7.72
C ILE A 104 -5.21 -0.21 9.02
N TYR A 105 -5.39 -1.53 9.14
CA TYR A 105 -5.93 -2.13 10.36
C TYR A 105 -4.95 -2.09 11.52
N LEU A 106 -3.66 -2.24 11.23
CA LEU A 106 -2.57 -2.11 12.20
C LEU A 106 -2.62 -0.75 12.88
N GLN A 107 -2.71 0.34 12.09
CA GLN A 107 -2.80 1.71 12.62
C GLN A 107 -4.11 1.99 13.35
N ASN A 108 -5.20 1.33 12.95
CA ASN A 108 -6.49 1.42 13.66
C ASN A 108 -6.54 0.56 14.93
N GLN A 109 -5.44 -0.09 15.32
CA GLN A 109 -5.36 -0.99 16.47
C GLN A 109 -6.35 -2.16 16.43
N ASN A 110 -6.76 -2.59 15.23
CA ASN A 110 -7.70 -3.69 15.06
C ASN A 110 -6.97 -5.04 15.08
N ARG A 111 -6.49 -5.43 16.28
CA ARG A 111 -5.71 -6.67 16.46
C ARG A 111 -6.44 -7.89 15.93
N ALA A 112 -7.71 -8.06 16.28
CA ALA A 112 -8.49 -9.24 15.88
C ALA A 112 -8.56 -9.44 14.36
N TYR A 113 -8.57 -8.36 13.58
CA TYR A 113 -8.55 -8.48 12.12
C TYR A 113 -7.13 -8.59 11.56
N CYS A 114 -6.15 -7.93 12.18
CA CYS A 114 -4.74 -8.16 11.86
C CYS A 114 -4.34 -9.63 12.04
N ASP A 115 -4.81 -10.30 13.11
CA ASP A 115 -4.54 -11.72 13.37
C ASP A 115 -5.01 -12.59 12.19
N LYS A 116 -6.22 -12.34 11.67
CA LYS A 116 -6.73 -13.03 10.48
C LYS A 116 -5.91 -12.76 9.23
N LEU A 117 -5.42 -11.53 9.05
CA LEU A 117 -4.57 -11.19 7.91
C LEU A 117 -3.18 -11.82 8.05
N MET A 118 -2.68 -12.04 9.28
CA MET A 118 -1.43 -12.77 9.53
C MET A 118 -1.52 -14.22 9.07
N GLU A 119 -2.65 -14.89 9.28
CA GLU A 119 -2.85 -16.25 8.75
C GLU A 119 -2.67 -16.32 7.22
N ILE A 120 -3.06 -15.26 6.49
CA ILE A 120 -2.88 -15.18 5.03
C ILE A 120 -1.43 -14.83 4.69
N ILE A 121 -0.85 -13.87 5.40
CA ILE A 121 0.54 -13.42 5.19
C ILE A 121 1.53 -14.57 5.42
N ASP A 122 1.26 -15.46 6.38
CA ASP A 122 2.08 -16.64 6.64
C ASP A 122 2.06 -17.67 5.51
N THR A 123 1.09 -17.59 4.59
CA THR A 123 1.03 -18.44 3.38
C THR A 123 1.78 -17.87 2.19
N ILE A 124 2.34 -16.65 2.31
CA ILE A 124 3.10 -16.00 1.24
C ILE A 124 4.54 -16.50 1.24
N ASP A 125 5.06 -16.79 0.03
CA ASP A 125 6.41 -17.34 -0.15
C ASP A 125 7.52 -16.29 0.01
N ASP A 126 7.22 -15.00 -0.19
CA ASP A 126 8.21 -13.93 -0.02
C ASP A 126 8.55 -13.73 1.47
N GLU A 127 9.72 -14.22 1.86
CA GLU A 127 10.26 -14.09 3.21
C GLU A 127 10.54 -12.63 3.61
N THR A 128 10.94 -11.78 2.66
CA THR A 128 11.17 -10.36 2.95
C THR A 128 9.85 -9.68 3.27
N PHE A 129 8.82 -9.96 2.47
CA PHE A 129 7.46 -9.51 2.72
C PHE A 129 6.99 -9.93 4.11
N LYS A 130 7.04 -11.23 4.43
CA LYS A 130 6.62 -11.73 5.75
C LYS A 130 7.37 -11.04 6.89
N MET A 131 8.69 -10.89 6.76
CA MET A 131 9.55 -10.35 7.81
C MET A 131 9.11 -8.95 8.26
N TYR A 132 8.89 -7.99 7.34
CA TYR A 132 8.47 -6.66 7.76
C TYR A 132 6.99 -6.59 8.20
N GLN A 133 6.13 -7.49 7.72
CA GLN A 133 4.75 -7.59 8.20
C GLN A 133 4.72 -8.06 9.67
N HIS A 134 5.51 -9.09 10.00
CA HIS A 134 5.67 -9.60 11.37
C HIS A 134 6.28 -8.55 12.30
N TRP A 135 7.35 -7.87 11.90
CA TRP A 135 7.90 -6.78 12.70
C TRP A 135 6.88 -5.67 12.94
N SER A 136 6.10 -5.31 11.93
CA SER A 136 5.04 -4.31 12.05
C SER A 136 4.00 -4.72 13.08
N TYR A 137 3.57 -5.99 13.05
CA TYR A 137 2.66 -6.55 14.04
C TYR A 137 3.25 -6.47 15.46
N GLU A 138 4.46 -7.01 15.64
CA GLU A 138 5.12 -7.10 16.94
C GLU A 138 5.42 -5.73 17.57
N VAL A 139 5.91 -4.78 16.77
CA VAL A 139 6.23 -3.44 17.25
C VAL A 139 4.94 -2.68 17.59
N VAL A 140 3.92 -2.69 16.73
CA VAL A 140 2.70 -1.91 16.99
C VAL A 140 1.92 -2.47 18.17
N PHE A 141 1.75 -3.78 18.22
CA PHE A 141 0.83 -4.40 19.18
C PHE A 141 1.50 -4.91 20.45
N ASN A 142 2.74 -5.40 20.36
CA ASN A 142 3.47 -5.94 21.51
C ASN A 142 4.57 -4.98 22.00
N LYS A 143 4.77 -3.84 21.31
CA LYS A 143 5.76 -2.81 21.65
C LYS A 143 7.17 -3.37 21.77
N ARG A 144 7.49 -4.40 20.98
CA ARG A 144 8.81 -5.04 21.01
C ARG A 144 9.89 -4.07 20.54
N THR A 145 10.90 -3.88 21.38
CA THR A 145 12.05 -3.00 21.10
C THR A 145 13.34 -3.76 20.85
N ASP A 146 13.36 -5.05 21.16
CA ASP A 146 14.50 -5.95 20.94
C ASP A 146 14.71 -6.32 19.47
N LEU A 147 13.71 -6.03 18.61
CA LEU A 147 13.77 -6.22 17.16
C LEU A 147 14.60 -5.16 16.42
N ILE A 148 14.98 -4.04 17.07
CA ILE A 148 15.67 -2.92 16.42
C ILE A 148 16.89 -3.38 15.62
N LYS A 149 17.77 -4.16 16.25
CA LYS A 149 19.00 -4.62 15.61
C LYS A 149 18.72 -5.52 14.40
N GLU A 150 17.73 -6.41 14.51
CA GLU A 150 17.35 -7.30 13.41
C GLU A 150 16.83 -6.51 12.19
N MET A 151 16.02 -5.48 12.45
CA MET A 151 15.51 -4.58 11.41
C MET A 151 16.63 -3.74 10.78
N ASP A 152 17.53 -3.18 11.59
CA ASP A 152 18.69 -2.41 11.12
C ASP A 152 19.62 -3.28 10.26
N ASP A 153 20.02 -4.46 10.75
CA ASP A 153 20.88 -5.40 10.02
C ASP A 153 20.25 -5.76 8.65
N ALA A 154 18.93 -5.97 8.58
CA ALA A 154 18.24 -6.23 7.32
C ALA A 154 18.21 -5.04 6.34
N ILE A 155 18.16 -3.81 6.85
CA ILE A 155 18.27 -2.59 6.04
C ILE A 155 19.70 -2.44 5.52
N GLU A 156 20.71 -2.61 6.38
CA GLU A 156 22.13 -2.53 6.01
C GLU A 156 22.52 -3.57 4.96
N ASP A 157 22.01 -4.80 5.10
CA ASP A 157 22.17 -5.90 4.15
C ASP A 157 21.41 -5.68 2.82
N LYS A 158 20.67 -4.59 2.68
CA LYS A 158 19.82 -4.25 1.51
C LYS A 158 18.77 -5.32 1.21
N ARG A 159 18.35 -6.08 2.22
CA ARG A 159 17.23 -7.03 2.12
C ARG A 159 15.90 -6.27 1.96
N MET A 160 15.79 -5.09 2.57
CA MET A 160 14.61 -4.23 2.49
C MET A 160 14.67 -3.23 1.33
N LYS A 161 13.56 -3.08 0.58
CA LYS A 161 13.41 -2.12 -0.51
C LYS A 161 12.01 -1.52 -0.53
N GLY A 162 11.87 -0.36 -1.18
CA GLY A 162 10.57 0.27 -1.43
C GLY A 162 9.74 0.45 -0.17
N PHE A 163 8.51 -0.08 -0.19
CA PHE A 163 7.58 0.01 0.93
C PHE A 163 8.11 -0.69 2.21
N GLY A 164 8.64 -1.91 2.10
CA GLY A 164 9.20 -2.65 3.24
C GLY A 164 10.36 -1.94 3.94
N LEU A 165 11.20 -1.21 3.18
CA LEU A 165 12.25 -0.35 3.75
C LEU A 165 11.67 0.79 4.58
N GLY A 166 10.68 1.50 4.03
CA GLY A 166 10.03 2.60 4.73
C GLY A 166 9.33 2.12 6.01
N VAL A 167 8.61 0.99 5.92
CA VAL A 167 7.94 0.39 7.07
C VAL A 167 8.94 -0.04 8.13
N SER A 168 10.02 -0.74 7.76
CA SER A 168 11.04 -1.18 8.71
C SER A 168 11.68 0.00 9.44
N ALA A 169 12.05 1.07 8.71
CA ALA A 169 12.56 2.29 9.31
C ALA A 169 11.54 2.95 10.26
N TYR A 170 10.27 2.98 9.87
CA TYR A 170 9.20 3.49 10.73
C TYR A 170 9.07 2.65 12.02
N MET A 171 9.13 1.33 11.92
CA MET A 171 9.03 0.42 13.07
C MET A 171 10.24 0.53 14.01
N ILE A 172 11.44 0.76 13.48
CA ILE A 172 12.61 1.10 14.30
C ILE A 172 12.38 2.44 15.04
N GLY A 173 11.87 3.45 14.34
CA GLY A 173 11.51 4.74 14.95
C GLY A 173 10.50 4.61 16.09
N LEU A 174 9.48 3.77 15.90
CA LEU A 174 8.47 3.47 16.92
C LEU A 174 9.03 2.65 18.09
N SER A 175 9.96 1.73 17.82
CA SER A 175 10.65 0.96 18.86
C SER A 175 11.52 1.86 19.74
N TYR A 176 12.29 2.78 19.15
CA TYR A 176 13.03 3.79 19.90
C TYR A 176 12.13 4.76 20.66
N TYR A 177 10.95 5.08 20.11
CA TYR A 177 9.95 5.88 20.81
C TYR A 177 9.52 5.20 22.12
N TYR A 178 9.29 3.87 22.10
CA TYR A 178 8.98 3.12 23.32
C TYR A 178 10.13 3.03 24.32
N LEU A 179 11.38 3.12 23.86
CA LEU A 179 12.57 3.22 24.70
C LEU A 179 12.86 4.63 25.21
N GLU A 180 12.04 5.61 24.86
CA GLU A 180 12.28 7.02 25.16
C GLU A 180 13.58 7.60 24.57
N ASN A 181 14.14 6.92 23.55
CA ASN A 181 15.28 7.44 22.80
C ASN A 181 14.78 8.35 21.66
N TRP A 182 14.47 9.59 22.03
CA TRP A 182 13.82 10.57 21.15
C TRP A 182 14.65 10.94 19.93
N GLU A 183 15.98 11.03 20.07
CA GLU A 183 16.87 11.39 18.96
C GLU A 183 16.86 10.32 17.88
N SER A 184 17.09 9.06 18.26
CA SER A 184 17.05 7.94 17.32
C SER A 184 15.65 7.79 16.73
N SER A 185 14.61 7.81 17.56
CA SER A 185 13.22 7.72 17.12
C SER A 185 12.89 8.73 16.03
N ARG A 186 13.23 10.01 16.26
CA ARG A 186 13.00 11.10 15.32
C ARG A 186 13.75 10.88 14.00
N SER A 187 15.03 10.48 14.08
CA SER A 187 15.87 10.23 12.90
C SER A 187 15.26 9.16 11.98
N TYR A 188 14.81 8.05 12.55
CA TYR A 188 14.19 6.96 11.81
C TYR A 188 12.83 7.36 11.22
N PHE A 189 11.97 8.06 11.98
CA PHE A 189 10.71 8.56 11.44
C PHE A 189 10.95 9.52 10.27
N TYR A 190 11.87 10.48 10.41
CA TYR A 190 12.22 11.41 9.34
C TYR A 190 12.73 10.69 8.10
N SER A 191 13.63 9.72 8.28
CA SER A 191 14.19 8.94 7.17
C SER A 191 13.14 8.11 6.45
N SER A 192 12.19 7.52 7.19
CA SER A 192 11.09 6.72 6.63
C SER A 192 10.20 7.49 5.66
N ILE A 193 10.02 8.81 5.86
CA ILE A 193 9.16 9.67 5.00
C ILE A 193 9.58 9.57 3.54
N SER A 194 10.90 9.58 3.28
CA SER A 194 11.46 9.55 1.93
C SER A 194 11.23 8.23 1.18
N CYS A 195 10.90 7.15 1.91
CA CYS A 195 10.68 5.83 1.34
C CYS A 195 9.25 5.65 0.81
N PHE A 196 8.32 6.54 1.17
CA PHE A 196 6.90 6.39 0.84
C PHE A 196 6.43 7.35 -0.25
N HIS A 197 5.45 6.90 -1.03
CA HIS A 197 4.69 7.82 -1.87
C HIS A 197 3.98 8.88 -0.99
N PRO A 198 3.92 10.16 -1.38
CA PRO A 198 3.38 11.24 -0.54
C PRO A 198 1.94 11.03 -0.02
N GLY A 199 1.14 10.25 -0.74
CA GLY A 199 -0.23 9.89 -0.34
C GLY A 199 -0.37 8.66 0.56
N ASN A 200 0.74 8.05 1.02
CA ASN A 200 0.71 6.89 1.91
C ASN A 200 0.42 7.33 3.37
N ILE A 201 -0.29 6.49 4.13
CA ILE A 201 -0.65 6.76 5.53
C ILE A 201 0.59 7.02 6.41
N TYR A 202 1.70 6.33 6.14
CA TYR A 202 2.92 6.45 6.94
C TYR A 202 3.59 7.82 6.83
N VAL A 203 3.39 8.56 5.73
CA VAL A 203 3.98 9.90 5.58
C VAL A 203 3.46 10.85 6.65
N GLU A 204 2.13 10.93 6.80
CA GLU A 204 1.51 11.83 7.76
C GLU A 204 1.73 11.35 9.21
N LEU A 205 1.76 10.03 9.43
CA LEU A 205 2.09 9.47 10.75
C LEU A 205 3.53 9.78 11.15
N ALA A 206 4.50 9.59 10.26
CA ALA A 206 5.90 9.86 10.54
C ALA A 206 6.14 11.36 10.79
N LYS A 207 5.54 12.24 9.97
CA LYS A 207 5.61 13.69 10.19
C LYS A 207 5.07 14.09 11.56
N LYS A 208 3.93 13.50 11.98
CA LYS A 208 3.36 13.75 13.31
C LYS A 208 4.37 13.41 14.42
N TYR A 209 4.99 12.24 14.35
CA TYR A 209 6.00 11.84 15.34
C TYR A 209 7.24 12.74 15.31
N VAL A 210 7.75 13.10 14.13
CA VAL A 210 8.92 13.99 14.06
C VAL A 210 8.61 15.37 14.65
N ASN A 211 7.43 15.94 14.36
CA ASN A 211 7.02 17.22 14.94
C ASN A 211 6.89 17.14 16.47
N GLU A 212 6.25 16.09 16.99
CA GLU A 212 6.17 15.85 18.44
C GLU A 212 7.56 15.76 19.08
N LEU A 213 8.49 15.06 18.43
CA LEU A 213 9.84 14.85 18.96
C LEU A 213 10.71 16.11 18.84
N ASN A 214 10.49 16.95 17.83
CA ASN A 214 11.13 18.26 17.72
C ASN A 214 10.78 19.17 18.90
N GLU A 215 9.50 19.22 19.27
CA GLU A 215 9.05 19.97 20.44
C GLU A 215 9.70 19.45 21.73
N LYS A 216 9.73 18.11 21.91
CA LYS A 216 10.37 17.47 23.08
C LYS A 216 11.87 17.74 23.17
N LEU A 217 12.57 17.80 22.03
CA LEU A 217 14.02 18.00 21.94
C LEU A 217 14.42 19.47 21.88
N GLY A 218 13.48 20.41 21.78
CA GLY A 218 13.77 21.84 21.61
C GLY A 218 14.51 22.14 20.30
N SER A 219 14.13 21.45 19.21
CA SER A 219 14.86 21.45 17.95
C SER A 219 14.01 22.01 16.80
N ASP A 220 14.58 22.94 16.02
CA ASP A 220 13.90 23.66 14.93
C ASP A 220 13.87 22.90 13.58
N ILE A 221 14.04 21.57 13.57
CA ILE A 221 14.01 20.80 12.31
C ILE A 221 12.60 20.86 11.72
N THR A 222 12.41 21.70 10.70
CA THR A 222 11.11 21.87 10.03
C THR A 222 11.00 20.84 8.90
N ILE A 223 9.86 20.15 8.80
CA ILE A 223 9.54 19.16 7.74
C ILE A 223 8.53 19.73 6.77
#